data_AF-A0A1R3WUK9-F1
#
_entry.id   AF-A0A1R3WUK9-F1
#
_cell.length_a   1.000
_cell.length_b   1.000
_cell.length_c   1.000
_cell.angle_alpha   90.00
_cell.angle_beta   90.00
_cell.angle_gamma   90.00
#
_symmetry.space_group_name_H-M   'P 1'
#
loop_
_entity.id
_entity.type
_entity.pdbx_description
1 polymer ?
#
loop_
_entity_poly.entity_id
_entity_poly.type
_entity_poly.pdbx_seq_one_letter_code
_entity_poly.pdbx_strand_id
1 'polypeptide(L)' 'MTKQRDGFDKDETIAGVEERVQARFPAAPHEIVHDEAVAAVDKYADAPVKDFVDIIAERDARAAVEDAISPEA' A
#
# COMPACT_ATOMS: atom_id res chain seq x y z
N MET A 1 -15.45 -9.74 19.45
CA MET A 1 -15.06 -8.33 19.63
C MET A 1 -14.15 -7.96 18.48
N THR A 2 -14.71 -7.44 17.39
CA THR A 2 -13.93 -6.85 16.30
C THR A 2 -13.34 -5.56 16.85
N LYS A 3 -12.01 -5.50 17.00
CA LYS A 3 -11.31 -4.26 17.31
C LYS A 3 -11.61 -3.29 16.17
N GLN A 4 -12.52 -2.36 16.41
CA GLN A 4 -12.60 -1.14 15.62
C GLN A 4 -11.24 -0.46 15.81
N ARG A 5 -10.42 -0.42 14.74
CA ARG A 5 -9.15 0.29 14.77
C ARG A 5 -9.51 1.77 14.91
N ASP A 6 -9.22 2.29 16.10
CA ASP A 6 -9.38 3.69 16.49
C ASP A 6 -8.54 4.54 15.53
N GLY A 7 -9.19 5.37 14.71
CA GLY A 7 -8.50 6.27 13.78
C GLY A 7 -7.83 5.58 12.60
N PHE A 8 -7.91 6.20 11.43
CA PHE A 8 -7.05 5.85 10.33
C PHE A 8 -5.65 6.40 10.61
N ASP A 9 -4.70 5.51 10.91
CA ASP A 9 -3.28 5.87 10.99
C ASP A 9 -2.64 5.65 9.62
N LYS A 10 -2.24 6.77 9.00
CA LYS A 10 -1.66 6.78 7.66
C LYS A 10 -0.30 6.08 7.64
N ASP A 11 0.55 6.35 8.62
CA ASP A 11 1.92 5.84 8.64
C ASP A 11 1.93 4.34 8.96
N GLU A 12 1.06 3.88 9.89
CA GLU A 12 0.87 2.45 10.14
C GLU A 12 0.34 1.73 8.90
N THR A 13 -0.59 2.36 8.17
CA THR A 13 -1.16 1.77 6.94
C THR A 13 -0.11 1.67 5.84
N ILE A 14 0.72 2.71 5.64
CA ILE A 14 1.83 2.69 4.66
C ILE A 14 2.80 1.57 4.99
N ALA A 15 3.29 1.50 6.23
CA ALA A 15 4.23 0.47 6.65
C ALA A 15 3.67 -0.95 6.45
N GLY A 16 2.38 -1.16 6.76
CA GLY A 16 1.73 -2.44 6.53
C GLY A 16 1.59 -2.79 5.04
N VAL A 17 1.25 -1.84 4.18
CA VAL A 17 1.17 -2.05 2.73
C VAL A 17 2.56 -2.35 2.17
N GLU A 18 3.56 -1.56 2.54
CA GLU A 18 4.96 -1.70 2.13
C GLU A 18 5.51 -3.10 2.46
N GLU A 19 5.31 -3.59 3.69
CA GLU A 19 5.74 -4.92 4.11
C GLU A 19 5.14 -6.02 3.21
N ARG A 20 3.82 -5.94 2.95
CA ARG A 20 3.11 -6.95 2.15
C ARG A 20 3.51 -6.90 0.67
N VAL A 21 3.71 -5.70 0.12
CA VAL A 21 4.15 -5.52 -1.27
C VAL A 21 5.60 -6.01 -1.43
N GLN A 22 6.52 -5.64 -0.54
CA GLN A 22 7.91 -6.09 -0.58
C GLN A 22 8.03 -7.61 -0.45
N ALA A 23 7.21 -8.23 0.41
CA ALA A 23 7.15 -9.69 0.54
C ALA A 23 6.70 -10.37 -0.77
N ARG A 24 5.89 -9.68 -1.59
CA ARG A 24 5.44 -10.18 -2.90
C ARG A 24 6.46 -9.95 -4.01
N PHE A 25 7.21 -8.85 -3.94
CA PHE A 25 8.24 -8.45 -4.90
C PHE A 25 9.61 -8.33 -4.23
N PRO A 26 10.22 -9.44 -3.77
CA PRO A 26 11.47 -9.39 -3.00
C PRO A 26 12.67 -8.83 -3.79
N ALA A 27 12.59 -8.81 -5.12
CA ALA A 27 13.62 -8.24 -5.99
C ALA A 27 13.36 -6.77 -6.36
N ALA A 28 12.18 -6.21 -6.03
CA ALA A 28 11.89 -4.81 -6.30
C ALA A 28 12.72 -3.91 -5.36
N PRO A 29 13.28 -2.80 -5.87
CA PRO A 29 13.93 -1.79 -5.05
C PRO A 29 12.99 -1.29 -3.95
N HIS A 30 13.50 -1.21 -2.72
CA HIS A 30 12.70 -0.81 -1.57
C HIS A 30 12.13 0.60 -1.71
N GLU A 31 12.89 1.51 -2.31
CA GLU A 31 12.46 2.89 -2.60
C GLU A 31 11.21 2.91 -3.50
N ILE A 32 11.16 2.08 -4.55
CA ILE A 32 10.00 1.98 -5.44
C ILE A 32 8.79 1.43 -4.67
N VAL A 33 8.99 0.40 -3.85
CA VAL A 33 7.90 -0.18 -3.05
C VAL A 33 7.34 0.82 -2.04
N HIS A 34 8.22 1.60 -1.40
CA HIS A 34 7.83 2.64 -0.45
C HIS A 34 7.06 3.76 -1.15
N ASP A 35 7.59 4.30 -2.24
CA ASP A 35 6.96 5.39 -2.99
C ASP A 35 5.56 5.01 -3.48
N GLU A 36 5.39 3.79 -4.00
CA GLU A 36 4.09 3.29 -4.47
C GLU A 36 3.13 2.99 -3.30
N ALA A 37 3.63 2.50 -2.16
CA ALA A 37 2.82 2.33 -0.96
C ALA A 37 2.30 3.66 -0.41
N VAL A 38 3.17 4.68 -0.34
CA VAL A 38 2.79 6.05 0.05
C VAL A 38 1.75 6.60 -0.91
N ALA A 39 2.01 6.58 -2.22
CA ALA A 39 1.10 7.10 -3.22
C ALA A 39 -0.28 6.42 -3.18
N ALA A 40 -0.31 5.10 -3.00
CA ALA A 40 -1.54 4.33 -2.91
C ALA A 40 -2.34 4.66 -1.65
N VAL A 41 -1.70 4.79 -0.48
CA VAL A 41 -2.39 5.17 0.77
C VAL A 41 -2.88 6.60 0.73
N ASP A 42 -2.06 7.54 0.23
CA ASP A 42 -2.41 8.97 0.08
C ASP A 42 -3.69 9.16 -0.73
N LYS A 43 -3.85 8.40 -1.81
CA LYS A 43 -5.03 8.41 -2.66
C LYS A 43 -6.34 8.15 -1.91
N TYR A 44 -6.30 7.40 -0.81
CA TYR A 44 -7.47 7.03 -0.01
C TYR A 44 -7.46 7.69 1.38
N ALA A 45 -6.43 8.47 1.70
CA ALA A 45 -6.26 9.14 2.99
C ALA A 45 -7.34 10.19 3.28
N ASP A 46 -8.10 10.65 2.27
CA ASP A 46 -9.25 11.56 2.43
C ASP A 46 -10.63 10.89 2.25
N ALA A 47 -10.68 9.59 1.93
CA ALA A 47 -11.95 8.87 1.79
C ALA A 47 -12.80 8.87 3.09
N PRO A 48 -14.13 8.98 3.00
CA PRO A 48 -15.01 9.04 4.19
C PRO A 48 -15.07 7.73 4.98
N VAL A 49 -14.71 6.60 4.36
CA VAL A 49 -14.65 5.27 4.98
C VAL A 49 -13.22 4.76 4.89
N LYS A 50 -12.65 4.37 6.03
CA LYS A 50 -11.23 4.03 6.17
C LYS A 50 -10.94 2.53 6.33
N ASP A 51 -11.97 1.74 6.59
CA ASP A 51 -11.87 0.31 6.94
C ASP A 51 -11.20 -0.57 5.88
N PHE A 52 -11.13 -0.11 4.64
CA PHE A 52 -10.61 -0.88 3.50
C PHE A 52 -9.39 -0.22 2.84
N VAL A 53 -8.85 0.86 3.42
CA VAL A 53 -7.74 1.60 2.80
C VAL A 53 -6.51 0.70 2.68
N ASP A 54 -6.22 -0.13 3.68
CA ASP A 54 -5.11 -1.07 3.67
C ASP A 54 -5.17 -2.09 2.51
N ILE A 55 -6.36 -2.64 2.24
CA ILE A 55 -6.58 -3.63 1.17
C ILE A 55 -6.52 -2.96 -0.20
N ILE A 56 -7.20 -1.82 -0.37
CA ILE A 56 -7.27 -1.14 -1.67
C ILE A 56 -5.91 -0.54 -2.03
N ALA A 57 -5.23 0.09 -1.07
CA ALA A 57 -3.89 0.64 -1.26
C ALA A 57 -2.87 -0.46 -1.57
N GLU A 58 -2.91 -1.61 -0.89
CA GLU A 58 -2.04 -2.74 -1.24
C GLU A 58 -2.25 -3.20 -2.68
N ARG A 59 -3.50 -3.35 -3.11
CA ARG A 59 -3.79 -3.80 -4.48
C ARG A 59 -3.23 -2.83 -5.52
N ASP A 60 -3.45 -1.53 -5.31
CA ASP A 60 -3.00 -0.49 -6.23
C ASP A 60 -1.46 -0.37 -6.21
N ALA A 61 -0.81 -0.39 -5.04
CA ALA A 61 0.65 -0.37 -4.90
C ALA A 61 1.29 -1.60 -5.55
N ARG A 62 0.69 -2.79 -5.41
CA ARG A 62 1.18 -4.01 -6.08
C ARG A 62 1.16 -3.89 -7.59
N ALA A 63 0.07 -3.37 -8.16
CA ALA A 63 -0.04 -3.18 -9.61
C ALA A 63 1.01 -2.17 -10.10
N ALA A 64 1.19 -1.07 -9.38
CA ALA A 64 2.17 -0.04 -9.73
C ALA A 64 3.62 -0.55 -9.64
N VAL A 65 3.96 -1.31 -8.58
CA VAL A 65 5.28 -1.95 -8.46
C VAL A 65 5.51 -2.96 -9.58
N GLU A 66 4.49 -3.78 -9.91
CA GLU A 66 4.57 -4.75 -11.01
C GLU A 66 4.85 -4.07 -12.36
N ASP A 67 4.13 -2.98 -12.66
CA ASP A 67 4.34 -2.17 -13.85
C ASP A 67 5.72 -1.48 -13.85
N ALA A 68 6.19 -1.01 -12.69
CA ALA A 68 7.49 -0.33 -12.56
C ALA A 68 8.69 -1.27 -12.75
N ILE A 69 8.57 -2.53 -12.31
CA ILE A 69 9.66 -3.52 -12.42
C ILE A 69 9.54 -4.42 -13.67
N SER A 70 8.35 -4.50 -14.28
CA SER A 70 8.11 -5.16 -15.56
C SER A 70 7.54 -4.16 -16.56
N PRO A 71 8.32 -3.17 -17.03
CA PRO A 71 7.86 -2.19 -18.01
C PRO A 71 7.54 -2.81 -19.39
N GLU A 72 7.75 -4.11 -19.58
CA GLU A 72 7.45 -4.87 -20.80
C GLU A 72 6.89 -6.26 -20.45
N ALA A 73 5.71 -6.57 -21.00
CA ALA A 73 5.40 -7.94 -21.45
C ALA A 73 5.94 -8.12 -22.87
#